data_AF-A0A1H6DZN3-F1
#
_entry.id   AF-A0A1H6DZN3-F1
#
_cell.length_a   1.000
_cell.length_b   1.000
_cell.length_c   1.000
_cell.angle_alpha   90.00
_cell.angle_beta   90.00
_cell.angle_gamma   90.00
#
_symmetry.space_group_name_H-M   'P 1'
#
loop_
_entity.id
_entity.type
_entity.pdbx_description
1 polymer ?
#
loop_
_entity_poly.entity_id
_entity_poly.type
_entity_poly.pdbx_seq_one_letter_code
_entity_poly.pdbx_strand_id
1 'polypeptide(L)'
;MYVCLCNGVTENDVHMSIAAGAGSTRDIRAACGMKPGCGVCTKRLFALLSEHRATNDPLKVTTGAAPAATPAVPRPSEPFSAEPFPSEPFPSEPFSAEPFPSEPFQPESFPSGPGRVPALPGAPGLPVALGLPRIPGARQETAA
;
A
#
# COMPACT_ATOMS: atom_id res chain seq x y z
N MET A 1 -8.60 -16.25 -7.18
CA MET A 1 -7.62 -16.47 -6.08
C MET A 1 -8.05 -15.70 -4.82
N TYR A 2 -7.46 -15.94 -3.63
CA TYR A 2 -7.62 -15.04 -2.48
C TYR A 2 -6.74 -13.80 -2.63
N VAL A 3 -7.31 -12.61 -2.40
CA VAL A 3 -6.59 -11.33 -2.36
C VAL A 3 -6.24 -10.96 -0.92
N CYS A 4 -7.12 -11.23 0.04
CA CYS A 4 -6.87 -11.00 1.46
C CYS A 4 -7.17 -12.25 2.27
N LEU A 5 -6.13 -12.84 2.87
CA LEU A 5 -6.27 -14.02 3.71
C LEU A 5 -6.92 -13.69 5.07
N CYS A 6 -6.60 -12.54 5.67
CA CYS A 6 -7.14 -12.14 6.98
C CYS A 6 -8.67 -11.97 6.98
N ASN A 7 -9.23 -11.49 5.88
CA ASN A 7 -10.67 -11.22 5.75
C ASN A 7 -11.38 -12.22 4.82
N GLY A 8 -10.66 -13.25 4.33
CA GLY A 8 -11.22 -14.25 3.42
C GLY A 8 -11.76 -13.68 2.10
N VAL A 9 -11.15 -12.61 1.58
CA VAL A 9 -11.64 -11.93 0.36
C VAL A 9 -10.97 -12.50 -0.87
N THR A 10 -11.77 -12.91 -1.84
CA THR A 10 -11.34 -13.44 -3.14
C THR A 10 -11.22 -12.35 -4.20
N GLU A 11 -10.51 -12.63 -5.29
CA GLU A 11 -10.47 -11.76 -6.48
C GLU A 11 -11.86 -11.53 -7.04
N ASN A 12 -12.73 -12.55 -7.01
CA ASN A 12 -14.10 -12.42 -7.46
C ASN A 12 -14.87 -11.36 -6.65
N ASP A 13 -14.74 -11.35 -5.33
CA ASP A 13 -15.36 -10.32 -4.48
C ASP A 13 -14.86 -8.91 -4.80
N VAL A 14 -13.56 -8.80 -5.09
CA VAL A 14 -12.95 -7.52 -5.51
C VAL A 14 -13.49 -7.08 -6.87
N HIS A 15 -13.59 -7.98 -7.85
CA HIS A 15 -14.17 -7.65 -9.16
C HIS A 15 -15.64 -7.26 -9.05
N MET A 16 -16.42 -7.95 -8.23
CA MET A 16 -17.82 -7.59 -7.96
C MET A 16 -17.92 -6.20 -7.29
N SER A 17 -16.99 -5.85 -6.39
CA SER A 17 -16.93 -4.52 -5.78
C SER A 17 -16.63 -3.44 -6.81
N ILE A 18 -15.68 -3.71 -7.70
CA ILE A 18 -15.31 -2.79 -8.78
C ILE A 18 -16.48 -2.63 -9.78
N ALA A 19 -17.14 -3.72 -10.16
CA ALA A 19 -18.34 -3.67 -11.01
C ALA A 19 -19.51 -2.91 -10.37
N ALA A 20 -19.62 -2.94 -9.04
CA ALA A 20 -20.55 -2.12 -8.28
C ALA A 20 -20.14 -0.64 -8.17
N GLY A 21 -18.99 -0.25 -8.74
CA GLY A 21 -18.51 1.13 -8.81
C GLY A 21 -17.42 1.52 -7.80
N ALA A 22 -16.78 0.55 -7.13
CA ALA A 22 -15.68 0.86 -6.21
C ALA A 22 -14.48 1.48 -6.97
N GLY A 23 -14.16 2.74 -6.67
CA GLY A 23 -13.09 3.49 -7.33
C GLY A 23 -11.75 3.41 -6.62
N SER A 24 -11.70 3.01 -5.36
CA SER A 24 -10.49 3.00 -4.54
C SER A 24 -10.37 1.74 -3.67
N THR A 25 -9.16 1.48 -3.16
CA THR A 25 -8.93 0.38 -2.23
C THR A 25 -9.71 0.54 -0.93
N ARG A 26 -10.00 1.79 -0.53
CA ARG A 26 -10.86 2.09 0.62
C ARG A 26 -12.31 1.68 0.35
N ASP A 27 -12.81 1.95 -0.85
CA ASP A 27 -14.18 1.59 -1.23
C ASP A 27 -14.34 0.07 -1.29
N ILE A 28 -13.35 -0.65 -1.84
CA ILE A 28 -13.36 -2.12 -1.84
C ILE A 28 -13.36 -2.66 -0.41
N ARG A 29 -12.52 -2.12 0.48
CA ARG A 29 -12.48 -2.55 1.89
C ARG A 29 -13.82 -2.34 2.58
N ALA A 30 -14.46 -1.19 2.36
CA ALA A 30 -15.77 -0.88 2.92
C ALA A 30 -16.86 -1.79 2.35
N ALA A 31 -16.91 -1.97 1.03
CA ALA A 31 -17.90 -2.80 0.34
C ALA A 31 -17.79 -4.28 0.73
N CYS A 32 -16.57 -4.79 0.86
CA CYS A 32 -16.32 -6.16 1.33
C CYS A 32 -16.44 -6.32 2.85
N GLY A 33 -16.64 -5.25 3.62
CA GLY A 33 -16.69 -5.31 5.08
C GLY A 33 -15.38 -5.78 5.72
N MET A 34 -14.24 -5.43 5.13
CA MET A 34 -12.92 -5.81 5.64
C MET A 34 -12.66 -5.15 7.00
N LYS A 35 -12.25 -5.98 7.97
CA LYS A 35 -11.69 -5.51 9.23
C LYS A 35 -10.21 -5.11 9.02
N PRO A 36 -9.67 -4.19 9.84
CA PRO A 36 -8.23 -3.87 9.79
C PRO A 36 -7.38 -5.13 10.01
N GLY A 37 -6.25 -5.22 9.33
CA GLY A 37 -5.38 -6.40 9.34
C GLY A 37 -3.98 -6.09 8.82
N CYS A 38 -3.23 -7.11 8.38
CA CYS A 38 -1.82 -6.99 8.02
C CYS A 38 -1.52 -6.11 6.78
N GLY A 39 -2.52 -5.78 5.96
CA GLY A 39 -2.37 -4.86 4.83
C GLY A 39 -1.63 -5.40 3.60
N VAL A 40 -1.16 -6.64 3.59
CA VAL A 40 -0.42 -7.26 2.45
C VAL A 40 -1.23 -7.22 1.15
N CYS A 41 -2.55 -7.34 1.25
CA CYS A 41 -3.48 -7.28 0.11
C CYS A 41 -3.49 -5.93 -0.64
N THR A 42 -2.98 -4.86 -0.04
CA THR A 42 -3.11 -3.48 -0.56
C THR A 42 -2.54 -3.34 -1.98
N LYS A 43 -1.31 -3.84 -2.20
CA LYS A 43 -0.65 -3.74 -3.51
C LYS A 43 -1.45 -4.48 -4.61
N ARG A 44 -2.00 -5.66 -4.29
CA ARG A 44 -2.82 -6.44 -5.21
C ARG A 44 -4.15 -5.75 -5.52
N LEU A 45 -4.81 -5.15 -4.52
CA LEU A 45 -6.02 -4.36 -4.72
C LEU A 45 -5.78 -3.16 -5.66
N PHE A 46 -4.65 -2.47 -5.49
CA PHE A 46 -4.27 -1.39 -6.41
C PHE A 46 -4.03 -1.88 -7.83
N ALA A 47 -3.35 -3.02 -8.00
CA ALA A 47 -3.12 -3.61 -9.32
C ALA A 47 -4.45 -3.90 -10.05
N LEU A 48 -5.38 -4.58 -9.37
CA LEU A 48 -6.71 -4.89 -9.94
C LEU A 48 -7.51 -3.63 -10.31
N LEU A 49 -7.43 -2.58 -9.50
CA LEU A 49 -8.07 -1.29 -9.82
C LEU A 49 -7.40 -0.61 -11.02
N SER A 50 -6.07 -0.64 -11.10
CA SER A 50 -5.35 -0.04 -12.22
C SER A 50 -5.61 -0.77 -13.54
N GLU A 51 -5.66 -2.10 -13.50
CA GLU A 51 -6.03 -2.95 -14.62
C GLU A 51 -7.46 -2.63 -15.08
N HIS A 52 -8.41 -2.57 -14.14
CA HIS A 52 -9.78 -2.22 -14.46
C HIS A 52 -9.91 -0.83 -15.09
N ARG A 53 -9.22 0.18 -14.56
CA ARG A 53 -9.22 1.53 -15.14
C ARG A 53 -8.63 1.54 -16.55
N ALA A 54 -7.54 0.81 -16.78
CA ALA A 54 -6.91 0.72 -18.09
C ALA A 54 -7.82 0.02 -19.13
N THR A 55 -8.66 -0.91 -18.71
CA THR A 55 -9.65 -1.57 -19.58
C THR A 55 -10.89 -0.71 -19.83
N ASN A 56 -11.32 0.09 -18.86
CA ASN A 56 -12.54 0.90 -18.94
C ASN A 56 -12.33 2.32 -19.49
N ASP A 57 -11.10 2.71 -19.81
CA ASP A 57 -10.83 3.96 -20.51
C ASP A 57 -11.11 3.79 -22.02
N PRO A 58 -12.24 4.31 -22.56
CA PRO A 58 -12.60 4.11 -23.97
C PRO A 58 -11.70 4.90 -24.92
N LEU A 59 -10.90 5.84 -24.41
CA LEU A 59 -10.00 6.69 -25.18
C LEU A 59 -8.73 5.96 -25.65
N LYS A 60 -8.51 4.71 -25.23
CA LYS A 60 -7.37 3.88 -25.64
C LYS A 60 -7.63 3.03 -26.91
N VAL A 61 -8.83 3.03 -27.50
CA VAL A 61 -9.15 2.18 -28.67
C VAL A 61 -8.66 2.71 -30.03
N THR A 62 -8.16 3.95 -30.10
CA THR A 62 -7.60 4.51 -31.34
C THR A 62 -6.17 5.00 -31.15
N THR A 63 -5.26 4.10 -30.77
CA THR A 63 -3.86 4.17 -31.18
C THR A 63 -3.13 2.96 -30.64
N GLY A 64 -2.48 2.22 -31.53
CA GLY A 64 -1.37 1.36 -31.16
C GLY A 64 -0.31 2.22 -30.46
N ALA A 65 -0.36 2.23 -29.14
CA ALA A 65 0.72 2.70 -28.30
C ALA A 65 0.85 1.70 -27.14
N ALA A 66 1.90 0.89 -27.26
CA ALA A 66 2.67 0.47 -26.10
C ALA A 66 2.84 1.67 -25.14
N PRO A 67 3.08 1.48 -23.83
CA PRO A 67 3.87 2.49 -23.16
C PRO A 67 5.18 2.54 -23.94
N ALA A 68 5.25 3.51 -24.83
CA ALA A 68 6.48 4.09 -25.27
C ALA A 68 7.28 4.24 -23.99
N ALA A 69 8.32 3.41 -23.89
CA ALA A 69 9.62 3.92 -23.52
C ALA A 69 9.59 5.42 -23.81
N THR A 70 9.62 6.22 -22.75
CA THR A 70 10.05 7.61 -22.82
C THR A 70 11.07 7.70 -23.93
N PRO A 71 10.88 8.51 -25.00
CA PRO A 71 11.91 8.64 -26.00
C PRO A 71 13.16 9.05 -25.22
N ALA A 72 14.11 8.11 -25.16
CA ALA A 72 15.43 8.38 -24.67
C ALA A 72 15.86 9.58 -25.49
N VAL A 73 15.96 10.74 -24.84
CA VAL A 73 16.68 11.87 -25.40
C VAL A 73 17.99 11.25 -25.90
N PRO A 74 18.31 11.33 -27.20
CA PRO A 74 19.59 10.84 -27.67
C PRO A 74 20.61 11.63 -26.88
N ARG A 75 21.24 10.99 -25.89
CA ARG A 75 22.36 11.60 -25.16
C ARG A 75 23.35 11.98 -26.25
N PRO A 76 23.66 13.26 -26.45
CA PRO A 76 24.84 13.61 -27.20
C PRO A 76 25.99 12.86 -26.54
N SER A 77 26.63 12.00 -27.33
CA SER A 77 27.90 11.37 -27.00
C SER A 77 28.96 12.47 -27.01
N GLU A 78 28.95 13.30 -25.98
CA GLU A 78 30.12 14.09 -25.62
C GLU A 78 31.15 13.07 -25.11
N PRO A 79 32.35 12.99 -25.71
CA PRO A 79 33.39 12.11 -25.22
C PRO A 79 33.67 12.52 -23.78
N PHE A 80 33.41 11.60 -22.85
CA PHE A 80 33.73 11.78 -21.44
C PHE A 80 35.23 12.05 -21.35
N SER A 81 35.61 13.32 -21.19
CA SER A 81 36.98 13.69 -20.85
C SER A 81 37.31 12.94 -19.58
N ALA A 82 38.14 11.91 -19.75
CA ALA A 82 38.76 11.20 -18.65
C ALA A 82 39.77 12.16 -18.02
N GLU A 83 39.31 12.97 -17.09
CA GLU A 83 40.24 13.58 -16.13
C GLU A 83 40.63 12.49 -15.14
N PRO A 84 41.92 12.13 -15.05
CA PRO A 84 42.38 11.08 -14.16
C PRO A 84 42.12 11.52 -12.72
N PHE A 85 41.20 10.82 -12.04
CA PHE A 85 40.99 11.02 -10.61
C PHE A 85 42.34 10.86 -9.90
N PRO A 86 42.85 11.88 -9.19
CA PRO A 86 44.03 11.69 -8.37
C PRO A 86 43.69 10.70 -7.25
N SER A 87 44.40 9.59 -7.26
CA SER A 87 44.39 8.57 -6.20
C SER A 87 45.01 9.15 -4.94
N GLU A 88 44.25 9.94 -4.18
CA GLU A 88 44.68 10.28 -2.83
C GLU A 88 44.37 9.09 -1.90
N PRO A 89 45.40 8.54 -1.21
CA PRO A 89 45.21 7.40 -0.32
C PRO A 89 44.34 7.86 0.85
N PHE A 90 43.17 7.22 1.01
CA PHE A 90 42.31 7.42 2.17
C PHE A 90 43.14 7.29 3.44
N PRO A 91 43.26 8.33 4.28
CA PRO A 91 43.87 8.17 5.58
C PRO A 91 42.99 7.23 6.41
N SER A 92 43.51 6.03 6.65
CA SER A 92 42.97 5.07 7.59
C SER A 92 43.20 5.58 9.00
N GLU A 93 42.33 6.46 9.47
CA GLU A 93 42.28 6.78 10.90
C GLU A 93 41.73 5.56 11.65
N PRO A 94 42.44 5.03 12.65
CA PRO A 94 41.96 3.91 13.44
C PRO A 94 40.73 4.38 14.22
N PHE A 95 39.55 3.91 13.83
CA PHE A 95 38.32 4.10 14.57
C PHE A 95 38.54 3.54 15.99
N SER A 96 38.75 4.43 16.96
CA SER A 96 38.80 4.07 18.36
C SER A 96 37.49 3.39 18.72
N ALA A 97 37.57 2.07 18.92
CA ALA A 97 36.47 1.28 19.44
C ALA A 97 36.28 1.64 20.91
N GLU A 98 35.49 2.68 21.19
CA GLU A 98 35.00 2.91 22.53
C GLU A 98 33.92 1.85 22.83
N PRO A 99 34.10 1.02 23.87
CA PRO A 99 33.13 0.00 24.23
C PRO A 99 31.86 0.71 24.70
N PHE A 100 30.76 0.50 23.98
CA PHE A 100 29.44 0.96 24.40
C PHE A 100 29.17 0.45 25.82
N PRO A 101 28.91 1.34 26.81
CA PRO A 101 28.45 0.92 28.11
C PRO A 101 27.09 0.25 27.95
N SER A 102 27.04 -1.05 28.23
CA SER A 102 25.79 -1.81 28.36
C SER A 102 25.09 -1.39 29.65
N GLU A 103 24.28 -0.34 29.57
CA GLU A 103 23.35 0.00 30.65
C GLU A 103 22.18 -1.02 30.66
N PRO A 104 21.86 -1.64 31.81
CA PRO A 104 20.75 -2.56 31.90
C PRO A 104 19.43 -1.80 31.74
N PHE A 105 18.74 -2.08 30.63
CA PHE A 105 17.40 -1.59 30.33
C PHE A 105 16.46 -1.95 31.50
N GLN A 106 16.06 -0.95 32.28
CA GLN A 106 15.07 -1.14 33.34
C GLN A 106 13.70 -1.35 32.69
N PRO A 107 13.02 -2.49 32.88
CA PRO A 107 11.65 -2.64 32.40
C PRO A 107 10.73 -1.84 33.32
N GLU A 108 10.38 -0.62 32.93
CA GLU A 108 9.28 0.08 33.58
C GLU A 108 8.02 -0.78 33.44
N SER A 109 7.47 -1.17 34.59
CA SER A 109 6.27 -1.99 34.68
C SER A 109 5.11 -1.22 34.04
N PHE A 110 4.74 -1.61 32.83
CA PHE A 110 3.54 -1.11 32.17
C PHE A 110 2.34 -1.35 33.10
N PRO A 111 1.58 -0.31 33.50
CA PRO A 111 0.38 -0.52 34.27
C PRO A 111 -0.62 -1.31 33.40
N SER A 112 -0.81 -2.58 33.73
CA SER A 112 -1.96 -3.37 33.29
C SER A 112 -3.22 -2.79 33.92
N GLY A 113 -3.75 -1.73 33.30
CA GLY A 113 -5.10 -1.27 33.50
C GLY A 113 -5.88 -1.42 32.18
N PRO A 114 -7.17 -1.76 32.20
CA PRO A 114 -7.99 -1.71 30.99
C PRO A 114 -8.01 -0.27 30.50
N GLY A 115 -7.34 -0.01 29.38
CA GLY A 115 -7.31 1.27 28.72
C GLY A 115 -8.73 1.69 28.36
N ARG A 116 -9.31 2.56 29.19
CA ARG A 116 -10.57 3.25 28.93
C ARG A 116 -10.34 4.15 27.72
N VAL A 117 -10.82 3.72 26.55
CA VAL A 117 -10.85 4.55 25.36
C VAL A 117 -11.70 5.80 25.67
N PRO A 118 -11.16 7.03 25.56
CA PRO A 118 -12.00 8.21 25.63
C PRO A 118 -12.95 8.20 24.43
N ALA A 119 -14.25 8.25 24.70
CA ALA A 119 -15.28 8.37 23.68
C ALA A 119 -15.03 9.68 22.89
N LEU A 120 -14.65 9.54 21.62
CA LEU A 120 -14.53 10.69 20.73
C LEU A 120 -15.94 11.28 20.48
N PRO A 121 -16.15 12.59 20.68
CA PRO A 121 -17.41 13.23 20.37
C PRO A 121 -17.59 13.34 18.84
N GLY A 122 -18.69 12.74 18.35
CA GLY A 122 -19.44 13.17 17.17
C GLY A 122 -18.66 13.41 15.89
N ALA A 123 -18.50 12.38 15.06
CA ALA A 123 -18.26 12.59 13.64
C ALA A 123 -19.58 13.06 12.98
N PRO A 124 -19.61 14.24 12.32
CA PRO A 124 -20.76 14.66 11.55
C PRO A 124 -20.92 13.80 10.28
N GLY A 125 -22.10 13.23 10.13
CA GLY A 125 -22.73 12.84 8.85
C GLY A 125 -21.82 12.14 7.85
N LEU A 126 -21.65 10.82 7.98
CA LEU A 126 -21.42 9.99 6.80
C LEU A 126 -22.64 10.15 5.87
N PRO A 127 -22.44 10.43 4.58
CA PRO A 127 -23.54 10.39 3.64
C PRO A 127 -24.14 8.98 3.70
N VAL A 128 -25.47 8.96 3.84
CA VAL A 128 -26.34 7.81 3.72
C VAL A 128 -25.72 6.81 2.76
N ALA A 129 -25.40 5.64 3.31
CA ALA A 129 -25.08 4.47 2.52
C ALA A 129 -26.22 4.28 1.51
N LEU A 130 -26.02 4.76 0.28
CA LEU A 130 -26.61 4.15 -0.89
C LEU A 130 -26.28 2.68 -0.72
N GLY A 131 -27.30 1.87 -0.45
CA GLY A 131 -27.18 0.46 -0.17
C GLY A 131 -26.53 -0.23 -1.35
N LEU A 132 -25.20 -0.23 -1.39
CA LEU A 132 -24.47 -1.09 -2.27
C LEU A 132 -24.82 -2.51 -1.82
N PRO A 133 -25.28 -3.37 -2.75
CA PRO A 133 -25.63 -4.73 -2.40
C PRO A 133 -24.40 -5.36 -1.74
N ARG A 134 -24.56 -5.82 -0.49
CA ARG A 134 -23.51 -6.61 0.16
C ARG A 134 -23.20 -7.75 -0.76
N ILE A 135 -21.96 -7.81 -1.22
CA ILE A 135 -21.51 -8.87 -2.10
C ILE A 135 -21.63 -10.18 -1.32
N PRO A 136 -22.45 -11.14 -1.78
CA PRO A 136 -22.66 -12.39 -1.08
C PRO A 136 -21.37 -13.23 -1.17
N GLY A 137 -20.60 -13.28 -0.09
CA GLY A 137 -19.33 -14.00 -0.05
C GLY A 137 -18.37 -13.56 1.04
N ALA A 138 -18.46 -12.29 1.48
CA ALA A 138 -17.71 -11.81 2.65
C ALA A 138 -18.25 -12.49 3.91
N ARG A 139 -17.65 -13.61 4.29
CA ARG A 139 -17.98 -14.41 5.47
C ARG A 139 -18.02 -13.49 6.69
N GLN A 140 -19.22 -13.08 7.08
CA GLN A 140 -19.44 -12.45 8.37
C GLN A 140 -19.34 -13.53 9.42
N GLU A 141 -18.13 -13.76 9.90
CA GLU A 141 -17.96 -14.28 11.24
C GLU A 141 -18.38 -13.15 12.18
N THR A 142 -19.69 -13.08 12.42
CA THR A 142 -20.27 -12.54 13.65
C THR A 142 -19.64 -13.33 14.79
N ALA A 143 -18.74 -12.68 15.52
CA ALA A 143 -18.15 -13.22 16.73
C ALA A 143 -19.27 -13.58 17.72
N ALA A 144 -19.28 -14.84 18.15
CA ALA A 144 -19.91 -15.29 19.38
C ALA A 144 -18.83 -15.34 20.47
#